data_AF-A0A7T8KAT6-F1
#
_entry.id   AF-A0A7T8KAT6-F1
#
_cell.length_a   1.000
_cell.length_b   1.000
_cell.length_c   1.000
_cell.angle_alpha   90.00
_cell.angle_beta   90.00
_cell.angle_gamma   90.00
#
_symmetry.space_group_name_H-M   'P 1'
#
loop_
_entity.id
_entity.type
_entity.pdbx_description
1 polymer ?
#
loop_
_entity_poly.entity_id
_entity_poly.type
_entity_poly.pdbx_seq_one_letter_code
_entity_poly.pdbx_strand_id
1 'polypeptide(L)'
;MEYKYEDILFSQSSKYQDVMIVDTLDHGRALILDGLVNLAEKDTSSYTQTLMFDHDFNDKEVLILGGGDGGLLKEILDHHSPRWVTMIELDEVVINAVKEHMPSVCGQYLDTFKGSNYEVIVGDAFDYMEKRI
;
A
#
# COMPACT_ATOMS: atom_id res chain seq x y z
N MET A 1 -16.30 -1.35 -14.76
CA MET A 1 -15.57 -2.04 -15.84
C MET A 1 -15.29 -3.45 -15.33
N GLU A 2 -15.70 -4.50 -16.03
CA GLU A 2 -15.24 -5.86 -15.72
C GLU A 2 -13.79 -5.97 -16.19
N TYR A 3 -12.84 -6.04 -15.26
CA TYR A 3 -11.47 -6.41 -15.60
C TYR A 3 -11.46 -7.91 -15.91
N LYS A 4 -10.92 -8.29 -17.07
CA LYS A 4 -10.68 -9.69 -17.40
C LYS A 4 -9.43 -10.15 -16.63
N TYR A 5 -9.60 -11.09 -15.72
CA TYR A 5 -8.52 -11.72 -14.98
C TYR A 5 -8.48 -13.22 -15.28
N GLU A 6 -7.28 -13.79 -15.25
CA GLU A 6 -7.04 -15.21 -15.51
C GLU A 6 -7.35 -16.04 -14.27
N ASP A 7 -6.86 -15.60 -13.10
CA ASP A 7 -6.98 -16.32 -11.84
C ASP A 7 -7.24 -15.39 -10.66
N ILE A 8 -7.87 -15.93 -9.61
CA ILE A 8 -7.99 -15.30 -8.29
C ILE A 8 -6.90 -15.90 -7.40
N LEU A 9 -5.91 -15.08 -7.04
CA LEU A 9 -4.76 -15.49 -6.21
C LEU A 9 -5.09 -15.42 -4.72
N PHE A 10 -5.95 -14.47 -4.34
CA PHE A 10 -6.40 -14.27 -2.97
C PHE A 10 -7.82 -13.70 -2.97
N SER A 11 -8.65 -14.13 -2.02
CA SER A 11 -9.98 -13.55 -1.77
C SER A 11 -10.37 -13.78 -0.33
N GLN A 12 -10.60 -12.69 0.41
CA GLN A 12 -11.02 -12.73 1.80
C GLN A 12 -11.82 -11.48 2.15
N SER A 13 -12.97 -11.64 2.79
CA SER A 13 -13.68 -10.54 3.45
C SER A 13 -13.03 -10.24 4.80
N SER A 14 -12.54 -9.03 5.00
CA SER A 14 -12.09 -8.53 6.30
C SER A 14 -13.26 -7.99 7.11
N LYS A 15 -13.00 -7.41 8.28
CA LYS A 15 -14.02 -6.66 9.04
C LYS A 15 -14.39 -5.32 8.40
N TYR A 16 -13.66 -4.88 7.36
CA TYR A 16 -13.81 -3.56 6.76
C TYR A 16 -14.27 -3.63 5.30
N GLN A 17 -13.76 -4.58 4.51
CA GLN A 17 -13.99 -4.66 3.07
C GLN A 17 -13.70 -6.06 2.52
N ASP A 18 -14.16 -6.34 1.31
CA ASP A 18 -13.74 -7.51 0.54
C ASP A 18 -12.37 -7.24 -0.09
N VAL A 19 -11.39 -8.11 0.17
CA VAL A 19 -10.02 -8.00 -0.34
C VAL A 19 -9.76 -9.11 -1.34
N MET A 20 -9.35 -8.75 -2.56
CA MET A 20 -8.98 -9.69 -3.60
C MET A 20 -7.67 -9.33 -4.28
N ILE A 21 -6.87 -10.35 -4.59
CA ILE A 21 -5.75 -10.24 -5.52
C ILE A 21 -6.06 -11.12 -6.72
N VAL A 22 -6.04 -10.52 -7.91
CA VAL A 22 -6.29 -11.23 -9.17
C VAL A 22 -5.09 -11.11 -10.09
N ASP A 23 -4.87 -12.12 -10.93
CA ASP A 23 -3.88 -12.07 -12.00
C ASP A 23 -4.56 -11.58 -13.28
N THR A 24 -4.17 -10.41 -13.78
CA THR A 24 -4.80 -9.80 -14.96
C THR A 24 -4.01 -10.09 -16.23
N LEU A 25 -4.71 -10.18 -17.37
CA LEU A 25 -4.09 -10.47 -18.67
C LEU A 25 -2.98 -9.47 -19.05
N ASP A 26 -3.25 -8.18 -18.84
CA ASP A 26 -2.43 -7.10 -19.41
C ASP A 26 -1.69 -6.25 -18.37
N HIS A 27 -2.09 -6.26 -17.09
CA HIS A 27 -1.60 -5.31 -16.07
C HIS A 27 -0.83 -5.97 -14.91
N GLY A 28 -0.57 -7.28 -15.01
CA GLY A 28 0.01 -8.06 -13.91
C GLY A 28 -1.03 -8.29 -12.81
N ARG A 29 -0.58 -8.45 -11.58
CA ARG A 29 -1.49 -8.65 -10.44
C ARG A 29 -2.19 -7.34 -10.10
N ALA A 30 -3.44 -7.43 -9.63
CA ALA A 30 -4.22 -6.27 -9.21
C ALA A 30 -4.86 -6.49 -7.83
N LEU A 31 -4.82 -5.43 -7.02
CA LEU A 31 -5.54 -5.33 -5.76
C LEU A 31 -6.95 -4.81 -6.04
N ILE A 32 -7.95 -5.55 -5.58
CA ILE A 32 -9.36 -5.20 -5.68
C ILE A 32 -9.95 -5.13 -4.27
N LEU A 33 -10.51 -3.96 -3.91
CA LEU A 33 -11.21 -3.75 -2.65
C LEU A 33 -12.68 -3.44 -2.92
N ASP A 34 -13.61 -4.18 -2.31
CA ASP A 34 -15.07 -4.06 -2.53
C ASP A 34 -15.48 -4.07 -4.02
N GLY A 35 -14.77 -4.88 -4.82
CA GLY A 35 -15.01 -5.00 -6.27
C GLY A 35 -14.48 -3.83 -7.12
N LEU A 36 -13.78 -2.86 -6.51
CA LEU A 36 -13.11 -1.77 -7.21
C LEU A 36 -11.62 -2.07 -7.34
N VAL A 37 -11.03 -1.80 -8.51
CA VAL A 37 -9.58 -1.91 -8.69
C VAL A 37 -8.91 -0.74 -8.00
N ASN A 38 -7.99 -1.05 -7.08
CA ASN A 38 -7.22 -0.05 -6.33
C ASN A 38 -5.88 0.22 -7.00
N LEU A 39 -5.16 -0.83 -7.38
CA LEU A 39 -3.92 -0.73 -8.17
C LEU A 39 -3.64 -2.02 -8.94
N ALA A 40 -2.79 -1.91 -9.96
CA ALA A 40 -2.18 -3.04 -10.64
C ALA A 40 -0.65 -2.86 -10.69
N GLU A 41 0.10 -3.97 -10.70
CA GLU A 41 1.58 -3.94 -10.64
C GLU A 41 2.17 -2.99 -11.69
N LYS A 42 1.68 -3.06 -12.94
CA LYS A 42 2.19 -2.22 -14.04
C LYS A 42 1.85 -0.73 -13.90
N ASP A 43 0.82 -0.38 -13.14
CA ASP A 43 0.36 1.01 -12.97
C ASP A 43 0.95 1.69 -11.74
N THR A 44 1.56 0.91 -10.84
CA THR A 44 2.09 1.36 -9.53
C THR A 44 2.97 2.60 -9.63
N SER A 45 3.94 2.62 -10.56
CA SER A 45 4.85 3.76 -10.70
C SER A 45 4.11 5.05 -11.10
N SER A 46 3.17 4.96 -12.04
CA SER A 46 2.42 6.15 -12.50
C SER A 46 1.45 6.65 -11.43
N TYR A 47 0.76 5.74 -10.73
CA TYR A 47 -0.14 6.08 -9.63
C TYR A 47 0.62 6.74 -8.48
N THR A 48 1.72 6.12 -8.04
CA THR A 48 2.48 6.58 -6.87
C THR A 48 3.13 7.93 -7.14
N GLN A 49 3.74 8.13 -8.31
CA GLN A 49 4.30 9.42 -8.72
C GLN A 49 3.23 10.50 -8.83
N THR A 50 2.01 10.17 -9.30
CA THR A 50 0.92 11.15 -9.36
C THR A 50 0.48 11.61 -7.97
N LEU A 51 0.43 10.70 -6.98
CA LEU A 51 0.09 11.05 -5.60
C LEU A 51 1.17 11.85 -4.89
N MET A 52 2.44 11.52 -5.15
CA MET A 52 3.59 12.23 -4.59
C MET A 52 3.77 13.60 -5.24
N PHE A 53 3.39 13.75 -6.51
CA PHE A 53 3.59 14.96 -7.31
C PHE A 53 5.07 15.42 -7.26
N ASP A 54 5.35 16.71 -7.43
CA ASP A 54 6.70 17.29 -7.34
C ASP A 54 7.15 17.55 -5.88
N HIS A 55 6.63 16.81 -4.90
CA HIS A 55 7.02 16.99 -3.50
C HIS A 55 8.41 16.40 -3.21
N ASP A 56 9.24 17.18 -2.50
CA ASP A 56 10.51 16.70 -1.96
C ASP A 56 10.33 16.17 -0.53
N PHE A 57 10.55 14.86 -0.37
CA PHE A 57 10.47 14.17 0.91
C PHE A 57 11.80 14.07 1.66
N ASN A 58 12.88 14.65 1.14
CA ASN A 58 14.19 14.64 1.83
C ASN A 58 14.14 15.38 3.18
N ASP A 59 14.70 14.74 4.21
CA ASP A 59 14.74 15.20 5.60
C ASP A 59 13.37 15.50 6.24
N LYS A 60 12.28 15.02 5.64
CA LYS A 60 10.90 15.21 6.13
C LYS A 60 10.43 14.06 7.01
N GLU A 61 9.49 14.38 7.90
CA GLU A 61 8.65 13.39 8.57
C GLU A 61 7.35 13.26 7.77
N VAL A 62 7.04 12.04 7.34
CA VAL A 62 5.92 11.75 6.44
C VAL A 62 4.92 10.87 7.16
N LEU A 63 3.63 11.19 7.02
CA LEU A 63 2.51 10.38 7.51
C LEU A 63 1.66 9.95 6.32
N ILE A 64 1.61 8.64 6.08
CA ILE A 64 0.76 8.01 5.08
C ILE A 64 -0.48 7.45 5.81
N LEU A 65 -1.66 7.91 5.41
CA LEU A 65 -2.94 7.45 5.94
C LEU A 65 -3.58 6.51 4.92
N GLY A 66 -3.79 5.25 5.31
CA GLY A 66 -3.99 4.14 4.39
C GLY A 66 -2.66 3.67 3.81
N GLY A 67 -2.69 3.21 2.56
CA GLY A 67 -1.50 2.74 1.85
C GLY A 67 -1.15 1.29 2.17
N GLY A 68 -2.12 0.45 2.54
CA GLY A 68 -1.92 -0.99 2.75
C GLY A 68 -1.25 -1.72 1.59
N ASP A 69 -1.21 -1.13 0.38
CA ASP A 69 -0.43 -1.62 -0.75
C ASP A 69 1.08 -1.42 -0.65
N GLY A 70 1.56 -0.54 0.23
CA GLY A 70 2.97 -0.26 0.45
C GLY A 70 3.70 0.45 -0.71
N GLY A 71 3.03 0.79 -1.81
CA GLY A 71 3.65 1.42 -2.99
C GLY A 71 4.22 2.80 -2.68
N LEU A 72 3.47 3.66 -1.98
CA LEU A 72 3.96 4.96 -1.52
C LEU A 72 5.13 4.83 -0.55
N LEU A 73 5.04 3.90 0.40
CA LEU A 73 6.10 3.66 1.37
C LEU A 73 7.39 3.23 0.66
N LYS A 74 7.28 2.29 -0.30
CA LYS A 74 8.39 1.82 -1.11
C LYS A 74 9.02 2.95 -1.93
N GLU A 75 8.21 3.72 -2.67
CA GLU A 75 8.71 4.80 -3.52
C GLU A 75 9.45 5.87 -2.70
N ILE A 76 8.89 6.28 -1.55
CA ILE A 76 9.51 7.26 -0.66
C ILE A 76 10.84 6.72 -0.11
N LEU A 77 10.90 5.47 0.32
CA LEU A 77 12.11 4.89 0.93
C LEU A 77 13.19 4.52 -0.09
N ASP A 78 12.82 4.18 -1.32
CA ASP A 78 13.77 3.82 -2.38
C ASP A 78 14.34 5.05 -3.09
N HIS A 79 13.58 6.14 -3.20
CA HIS A 79 13.92 7.29 -4.04
C HIS A 79 14.17 8.60 -3.29
N HIS A 80 13.84 8.67 -2.00
CA HIS A 80 14.10 9.84 -1.15
C HIS A 80 14.87 9.45 0.12
N SER A 81 15.31 10.46 0.87
CA SER A 81 15.94 10.31 2.19
C SER A 81 15.09 10.98 3.27
N PRO A 82 13.89 10.44 3.59
CA PRO A 82 13.05 11.00 4.64
C PRO A 82 13.71 10.81 6.02
N ARG A 83 13.41 11.74 6.93
CA ARG A 83 13.80 11.60 8.34
C ARG A 83 13.03 10.45 9.00
N TRP A 84 11.73 10.37 8.71
CA TRP A 84 10.86 9.32 9.24
C TRP A 84 9.60 9.15 8.37
N VAL A 85 9.13 7.93 8.17
CA VAL A 85 7.84 7.64 7.52
C VAL A 85 6.96 6.80 8.44
N THR A 86 5.76 7.27 8.76
CA THR A 86 4.73 6.45 9.41
C THR A 86 3.65 6.12 8.40
N MET A 87 3.35 4.85 8.23
CA MET A 87 2.20 4.40 7.43
C MET A 87 1.16 3.79 8.37
N ILE A 88 -0.11 4.14 8.21
CA ILE A 88 -1.19 3.64 9.05
C ILE A 88 -2.24 3.02 8.16
N GLU A 89 -2.43 1.72 8.27
CA GLU A 89 -3.44 0.98 7.54
C GLU A 89 -4.42 0.34 8.53
N LEU A 90 -5.71 0.52 8.26
CA LEU A 90 -6.77 0.04 9.13
C LEU A 90 -6.95 -1.48 9.00
N ASP A 91 -6.75 -2.00 7.79
CA ASP A 91 -7.04 -3.38 7.40
C ASP A 91 -5.78 -4.22 7.19
N GLU A 92 -5.44 -5.04 8.19
CA GLU A 92 -4.31 -5.97 8.14
C GLU A 92 -4.43 -7.00 7.01
N VAL A 93 -5.66 -7.33 6.56
CA VAL A 93 -5.88 -8.28 5.47
C VAL A 93 -5.31 -7.71 4.16
N VAL A 94 -5.42 -6.40 3.93
CA VAL A 94 -4.85 -5.75 2.75
C VAL A 94 -3.33 -5.86 2.75
N ILE A 95 -2.69 -5.54 3.89
CA ILE A 95 -1.22 -5.62 4.04
C ILE A 95 -0.73 -7.04 3.75
N ASN A 96 -1.36 -8.04 4.37
CA ASN A 96 -0.94 -9.43 4.22
C ASN A 96 -1.14 -9.94 2.79
N ALA A 97 -2.27 -9.62 2.15
CA ALA A 97 -2.54 -10.01 0.77
C ALA A 97 -1.52 -9.41 -0.21
N VAL A 98 -1.20 -8.13 -0.06
CA VAL A 98 -0.23 -7.45 -0.93
C VAL A 98 1.20 -7.95 -0.68
N LYS A 99 1.59 -8.13 0.58
CA LYS A 99 2.90 -8.68 0.95
C LYS A 99 3.13 -10.06 0.31
N GLU A 100 2.13 -10.93 0.36
CA GLU A 100 2.24 -12.29 -0.17
C GLU A 100 2.16 -12.34 -1.70
N HIS A 101 1.24 -11.57 -2.30
CA HIS A 101 0.91 -11.73 -3.70
C HIS A 101 1.38 -10.59 -4.61
N MET A 102 1.82 -9.44 -4.09
CA MET A 102 2.27 -8.30 -4.90
C MET A 102 3.60 -7.69 -4.39
N PRO A 103 4.66 -8.50 -4.16
CA PRO A 103 5.92 -7.99 -3.60
C PRO A 103 6.64 -6.97 -4.50
N SER A 104 6.31 -6.93 -5.79
CA SER A 104 6.82 -5.91 -6.72
C SER A 104 6.34 -4.49 -6.37
N VAL A 105 5.18 -4.38 -5.72
CA VAL A 105 4.53 -3.12 -5.32
C VAL A 105 5.05 -2.63 -3.98
N CYS A 106 5.04 -3.48 -2.96
CA CYS A 106 5.41 -3.08 -1.61
C CYS A 106 6.89 -3.24 -1.27
N GLY A 107 7.64 -4.00 -2.07
CA GLY A 107 9.01 -4.40 -1.74
C GLY A 107 9.07 -5.14 -0.39
N GLN A 108 10.19 -4.98 0.30
CA GLN A 108 10.42 -5.58 1.63
C GLN A 108 9.74 -4.82 2.79
N TYR A 109 9.12 -3.67 2.52
CA TYR A 109 8.72 -2.73 3.59
C TYR A 109 7.48 -3.18 4.37
N LEU A 110 6.72 -4.16 3.86
CA LEU A 110 5.64 -4.83 4.60
C LEU A 110 6.08 -6.14 5.26
N ASP A 111 7.33 -6.57 5.06
CA ASP A 111 7.87 -7.77 5.72
C ASP A 111 8.05 -7.54 7.21
N THR A 112 8.51 -6.34 7.55
CA THR A 112 8.67 -5.87 8.93
C THR A 112 7.95 -4.55 9.10
N PHE A 113 7.11 -4.44 10.13
CA PHE A 113 6.38 -3.20 10.40
C PHE A 113 7.24 -2.08 11.00
N LYS A 114 8.57 -2.27 11.11
CA LYS A 114 9.49 -1.24 11.62
C LYS A 114 10.87 -1.39 11.02
N GLY A 115 11.38 -0.31 10.45
CA GLY A 115 12.75 -0.21 9.93
C GLY A 115 13.56 0.88 10.62
N SER A 116 14.67 1.28 9.99
CA SER A 116 15.56 2.32 10.52
C SER A 116 14.96 3.73 10.53
N ASN A 117 14.07 4.01 9.56
CA ASN A 117 13.47 5.33 9.34
C ASN A 117 11.98 5.23 8.95
N TYR A 118 11.31 4.11 9.27
CA TYR A 118 9.87 3.97 9.05
C TYR A 118 9.20 3.02 10.05
N GLU A 119 7.87 3.17 10.17
CA GLU A 119 6.99 2.28 10.92
C GLU A 119 5.64 2.13 10.20
N VAL A 120 5.14 0.90 10.15
CA VAL A 120 3.80 0.55 9.66
C VAL A 120 2.94 0.20 10.87
N ILE A 121 1.78 0.84 10.98
CA ILE A 121 0.86 0.68 12.10
C ILE A 121 -0.44 0.11 11.56
N VAL A 122 -0.83 -1.06 12.09
CA VAL A 122 -2.18 -1.59 11.86
C VAL A 122 -3.13 -0.94 12.85
N GLY A 123 -4.01 -0.07 12.38
CA GLY A 123 -4.93 0.64 13.24
C GLY A 123 -5.65 1.80 12.59
N ASP A 124 -6.50 2.46 13.37
CA ASP A 124 -7.26 3.61 12.92
C ASP A 124 -6.39 4.89 12.90
N ALA A 125 -6.40 5.57 11.76
CA ALA A 125 -5.65 6.81 11.55
C ALA A 125 -6.14 7.96 12.43
N PHE A 126 -7.45 8.09 12.67
CA PHE A 126 -8.01 9.11 13.54
C PHE A 126 -7.58 8.87 14.99
N ASP A 127 -7.68 7.63 15.47
CA ASP A 127 -7.20 7.26 16.82
C ASP A 127 -5.72 7.59 17.01
N TYR A 128 -4.90 7.40 15.97
CA TYR A 128 -3.48 7.74 16.01
C TYR A 128 -3.25 9.25 16.05
N MET A 129 -3.99 10.01 15.24
CA MET A 129 -3.88 11.47 15.19
C MET A 129 -4.34 12.12 16.50
N GLU A 130 -5.45 11.67 17.09
CA GLU A 130 -5.96 12.21 18.37
C GLU A 130 -4.96 12.04 19.52
N LYS A 131 -4.19 10.96 19.54
CA LYS A 131 -3.17 10.71 20.57
C LYS A 131 -1.92 11.59 20.43
N ARG A 132 -1.77 12.32 19.32
CA ARG A 132 -0.60 13.15 19.00
C ARG A 132 -0.89 14.66 19.03
N ILE A 133 -2.14 15.06 19.24
CA ILE A 133 -2.57 16.46 19.44
C ILE A 133 -2.77 16.69 20.94
#